data_AF-A0A2V6RIT1-F1
#
_entry.id   AF-A0A2V6RIT1-F1
#
_cell.length_a   1.000
_cell.length_b   1.000
_cell.length_c   1.000
_cell.angle_alpha   90.00
_cell.angle_beta   90.00
_cell.angle_gamma   90.00
#
_symmetry.space_group_name_H-M   'P 1'
#
loop_
_entity.id
_entity.type
_entity.pdbx_description
1 polymer ?
#
loop_
_entity_poly.entity_id
_entity_poly.type
_entity_poly.pdbx_seq_one_letter_code
_entity_poly.pdbx_strand_id
1 'polypeptide(L)'
;MTRRFPDLRFAFLEGGVGWGCQLFCDLIEHWERRGAKGMANMDPTKLDRPLLHELVDKYGYADIAAELDKRDGWPLKEDFLTGGMPPDDYIRCNITQKQDWIDLYATPYYFGCEADDRMNAVAFGKAMPLGARINAIYSSDIGHFDVVDMRDPLPEAFELVEDGHITESDFHDFVFGNAVRLWGTQNPRFFEGTAVAKEAAALMKRGAPSLRDAAR
;
A
#
# COMPACT_ATOMS: atom_id res chain seq x y z
N MET A 1 2.89 -9.50 9.20
CA MET A 1 3.92 -8.89 10.08
C MET A 1 3.29 -7.91 11.06
N THR A 2 2.43 -7.00 10.61
CA THR A 2 1.73 -5.99 11.42
C THR A 2 0.82 -6.58 12.51
N ARG A 3 0.13 -7.70 12.27
CA ARG A 3 -0.63 -8.38 13.34
C ARG A 3 0.21 -8.87 14.53
N ARG A 4 1.51 -9.15 14.32
CA ARG A 4 2.40 -9.60 15.41
C ARG A 4 2.83 -8.42 16.30
N PHE A 5 2.93 -7.22 15.73
CA PHE A 5 3.32 -5.99 16.40
C PHE A 5 2.37 -4.87 15.96
N PRO A 6 1.09 -4.90 16.41
CA PRO A 6 0.04 -4.02 15.88
C PRO A 6 0.28 -2.52 16.18
N ASP A 7 1.03 -2.25 17.23
CA ASP A 7 1.35 -0.88 17.64
C ASP A 7 2.61 -0.35 16.95
N LEU A 8 3.42 -1.21 16.31
CA LEU A 8 4.66 -0.78 15.67
C LEU A 8 4.36 0.07 14.44
N ARG A 9 4.95 1.27 14.41
CA ARG A 9 4.96 2.17 13.26
C ARG A 9 6.29 2.08 12.53
N PHE A 10 6.22 2.02 11.20
CA PHE A 10 7.38 1.95 10.32
C PHE A 10 7.39 3.17 9.41
N ALA A 11 8.54 3.82 9.32
CA ALA A 11 8.76 4.92 8.39
C ALA A 11 9.81 4.52 7.37
N PHE A 12 9.45 4.58 6.08
CA PHE A 12 10.40 4.57 4.99
C PHE A 12 10.90 5.99 4.82
N LEU A 13 12.20 6.22 5.03
CA LEU A 13 12.79 7.56 5.00
C LEU A 13 12.77 8.16 3.59
N GLU A 14 12.98 7.33 2.57
CA GLU A 14 13.11 7.72 1.17
C GLU A 14 12.17 6.90 0.27
N GLY A 15 11.92 7.44 -0.93
CA GLY A 15 11.15 6.78 -2.00
C GLY A 15 9.75 7.34 -2.23
N GLY A 16 9.30 8.27 -1.39
CA GLY A 16 8.05 9.01 -1.58
C GLY A 16 6.78 8.19 -1.28
N VAL A 17 5.70 8.90 -0.94
CA VAL A 17 4.41 8.26 -0.68
C VAL A 17 3.75 7.73 -1.95
N GLY A 18 4.10 8.23 -3.13
CA GLY A 18 3.59 7.70 -4.41
C GLY A 18 3.84 6.20 -4.56
N TRP A 19 5.05 5.75 -4.20
CA TRP A 19 5.38 4.32 -4.14
C TRP A 19 4.54 3.59 -3.09
N GLY A 20 4.39 4.17 -1.89
CA GLY A 20 3.56 3.62 -0.82
C GLY A 20 2.09 3.46 -1.21
N CYS A 21 1.54 4.41 -1.97
CA CYS A 21 0.19 4.37 -2.52
C CYS A 21 0.03 3.26 -3.56
N GLN A 22 0.97 3.16 -4.51
CA GLN A 22 0.95 2.10 -5.51
C GLN A 22 1.01 0.72 -4.85
N LEU A 23 1.93 0.53 -3.91
CA LEU A 23 2.07 -0.73 -3.18
C LEU A 23 0.78 -1.10 -2.43
N PHE A 24 0.06 -0.13 -1.86
CA PHE A 24 -1.23 -0.39 -1.21
C PHE A 24 -2.28 -0.93 -2.18
N CYS A 25 -2.41 -0.30 -3.35
CA CYS A 25 -3.32 -0.75 -4.41
C CYS A 25 -2.94 -2.16 -4.89
N ASP A 26 -1.66 -2.37 -5.19
CA ASP A 26 -1.15 -3.65 -5.67
C ASP A 26 -1.38 -4.77 -4.65
N LEU A 27 -1.14 -4.54 -3.36
CA LEU A 27 -1.35 -5.54 -2.31
C LEU A 27 -2.82 -5.97 -2.22
N ILE A 28 -3.75 -5.02 -2.36
CA ILE A 28 -5.19 -5.28 -2.37
C ILE A 28 -5.56 -6.13 -3.58
N GLU A 29 -5.18 -5.70 -4.78
CA GLU A 29 -5.54 -6.38 -6.04
C GLU A 29 -4.91 -7.77 -6.13
N HIS A 30 -3.67 -7.88 -5.69
CA HIS A 30 -2.98 -9.16 -5.61
C HIS A 30 -3.64 -10.10 -4.60
N TRP A 31 -4.12 -9.61 -3.45
CA TRP A 31 -4.86 -10.45 -2.51
C TRP A 31 -6.19 -10.95 -3.08
N GLU A 32 -6.90 -10.13 -3.86
CA GLU A 32 -8.13 -10.54 -4.53
C GLU A 32 -7.88 -11.71 -5.52
N ARG A 33 -6.70 -11.77 -6.13
CA ARG A 33 -6.33 -12.80 -7.13
C ARG A 33 -5.58 -14.00 -6.53
N ARG A 34 -4.71 -13.75 -5.56
CA ARG A 34 -3.74 -14.71 -4.99
C ARG A 34 -4.00 -15.07 -3.54
N GLY A 35 -5.05 -14.52 -2.93
CA GLY A 35 -5.59 -14.99 -1.66
C GLY A 35 -6.47 -16.23 -1.82
N ALA A 36 -6.84 -16.90 -0.72
CA ALA A 36 -7.62 -18.14 -0.74
C ALA A 36 -8.83 -18.15 -1.71
N LYS A 37 -9.62 -17.07 -1.73
CA LYS A 37 -10.78 -16.96 -2.64
C LYS A 37 -10.37 -16.83 -4.11
N GLY A 38 -9.34 -16.03 -4.40
CA GLY A 38 -8.83 -15.85 -5.76
C GLY A 38 -8.21 -17.12 -6.31
N MET A 39 -7.46 -17.83 -5.47
CA MET A 39 -6.84 -19.12 -5.82
C MET A 39 -7.85 -20.20 -6.17
N ALA A 40 -9.06 -20.15 -5.62
CA ALA A 40 -10.13 -21.09 -5.99
C ALA A 40 -10.57 -20.93 -7.47
N ASN A 41 -10.33 -19.79 -8.10
CA ASN A 41 -10.57 -19.58 -9.54
C ASN A 41 -9.44 -20.15 -10.41
N MET A 42 -8.26 -20.34 -9.83
CA MET A 42 -7.08 -20.88 -10.49
C MET A 42 -6.85 -22.35 -10.15
N ASP A 43 -7.87 -23.03 -9.60
CA ASP A 43 -7.82 -24.44 -9.23
C ASP A 43 -7.65 -25.29 -10.51
N PRO A 44 -6.47 -25.90 -10.72
CA PRO A 44 -6.18 -26.63 -11.95
C PRO A 44 -7.12 -27.83 -12.14
N THR A 45 -7.69 -28.37 -11.07
CA THR A 45 -8.62 -29.51 -11.12
C THR A 45 -9.96 -29.18 -11.79
N LYS A 46 -10.28 -27.89 -11.96
CA LYS A 46 -11.50 -27.42 -12.63
C LYS A 46 -11.35 -27.28 -14.15
N LEU A 47 -10.16 -27.55 -14.70
CA LEU A 47 -9.92 -27.48 -16.14
C LEU A 47 -10.72 -28.57 -16.88
N ASP A 48 -11.55 -28.16 -17.84
CA ASP A 48 -12.20 -29.06 -18.79
C ASP A 48 -11.17 -29.53 -19.83
N ARG A 49 -10.48 -30.63 -19.50
CA ARG A 49 -9.42 -31.22 -20.34
C ARG A 49 -9.95 -31.71 -21.69
N PRO A 50 -11.11 -32.39 -21.79
CA PRO A 50 -11.70 -32.74 -23.08
C PRO A 50 -11.93 -31.52 -23.98
N LEU A 51 -12.52 -30.45 -23.44
CA LEU A 51 -12.75 -29.23 -24.23
C LEU A 51 -11.45 -28.54 -24.63
N LEU A 52 -10.46 -28.50 -23.73
CA LEU A 52 -9.14 -27.96 -24.07
C LEU A 52 -8.51 -28.73 -25.24
N HIS A 53 -8.57 -30.07 -25.21
CA HIS A 53 -8.05 -30.91 -26.28
C HIS A 53 -8.78 -30.67 -27.61
N GLU A 54 -10.12 -30.62 -27.59
CA GLU A 54 -10.93 -30.27 -28.77
C GLU A 54 -10.52 -28.92 -29.39
N LEU A 55 -10.29 -27.91 -28.54
CA LEU A 55 -9.86 -26.59 -28.99
C LEU A 55 -8.45 -26.60 -29.59
N VAL A 56 -7.53 -27.40 -29.04
CA VAL A 56 -6.17 -27.57 -29.59
C VAL A 56 -6.21 -28.32 -30.91
N ASP A 57 -7.03 -29.36 -31.04
CA ASP A 57 -7.22 -30.07 -32.31
C ASP A 57 -7.79 -29.14 -33.40
N LYS A 58 -8.72 -28.26 -33.02
CA LYS A 58 -9.40 -27.36 -33.95
C LYS A 58 -8.57 -26.15 -34.37
N TYR A 59 -7.82 -25.56 -33.44
CA TYR A 59 -7.17 -24.25 -33.63
C TYR A 59 -5.66 -24.24 -33.37
N GLY A 60 -5.10 -25.31 -32.80
CA GLY A 60 -3.70 -25.42 -32.41
C GLY A 60 -2.82 -26.09 -33.45
N TYR A 61 -1.69 -26.62 -32.97
CA TYR A 61 -0.69 -27.33 -33.77
C TYR A 61 -0.53 -28.77 -33.25
N ALA A 62 -0.14 -29.69 -34.13
CA ALA A 62 -0.05 -31.11 -33.82
C ALA A 62 0.97 -31.45 -32.72
N ASP A 63 2.04 -30.65 -32.59
CA ASP A 63 3.02 -30.78 -31.53
C ASP A 63 2.44 -30.43 -30.15
N ILE A 64 1.57 -29.42 -30.06
CA ILE A 64 0.86 -29.07 -28.83
C ILE A 64 -0.11 -30.18 -28.41
N ALA A 65 -0.87 -30.74 -29.36
CA ALA A 65 -1.76 -31.89 -29.09
C ALA A 65 -0.97 -33.08 -28.56
N ALA A 66 0.17 -33.40 -29.20
CA ALA A 66 1.05 -34.49 -28.76
C ALA A 66 1.62 -34.25 -27.35
N GLU A 67 1.91 -33.01 -26.96
CA GLU A 67 2.36 -32.69 -25.60
C GLU A 67 1.23 -32.84 -24.56
N LEU A 68 -0.01 -32.47 -24.90
CA LEU A 68 -1.16 -32.70 -24.02
C LEU A 68 -1.41 -34.20 -23.83
N ASP A 69 -1.34 -34.99 -24.88
CA ASP A 69 -1.53 -36.45 -24.84
C ASP A 69 -0.51 -37.13 -23.91
N LYS A 70 0.76 -36.68 -23.95
CA LYS A 70 1.81 -37.18 -23.03
C LYS A 70 1.45 -36.98 -21.55
N ARG A 71 0.54 -36.04 -21.25
CA ARG A 71 0.20 -35.59 -19.90
C ARG A 71 -1.26 -35.85 -19.55
N ASP A 72 -1.98 -36.71 -20.28
CA ASP A 72 -3.41 -36.97 -20.05
C ASP A 72 -4.25 -35.67 -20.09
N GLY A 73 -4.01 -34.84 -21.11
CA GLY A 73 -4.72 -33.57 -21.30
C GLY A 73 -4.33 -32.45 -20.34
N TRP A 74 -3.33 -32.66 -19.48
CA TRP A 74 -2.81 -31.61 -18.59
C TRP A 74 -1.80 -30.71 -19.32
N PRO A 75 -1.99 -29.38 -19.31
CA PRO A 75 -0.96 -28.45 -19.83
C PRO A 75 0.36 -28.58 -19.07
N LEU A 76 0.27 -28.71 -17.74
CA LEU A 76 1.37 -28.91 -16.82
C LEU A 76 0.91 -29.85 -15.71
N LYS A 77 1.69 -30.89 -15.41
CA LYS A 77 1.36 -31.90 -14.38
C LYS A 77 2.10 -31.68 -13.07
N GLU A 78 3.11 -30.81 -13.07
CA GLU A 78 3.94 -30.54 -11.91
C GLU A 78 3.30 -29.48 -10.99
N ASP A 79 2.98 -29.91 -9.77
CA ASP A 79 2.38 -29.10 -8.69
C ASP A 79 3.41 -28.75 -7.61
N PHE A 80 4.68 -28.54 -8.00
CA PHE A 80 5.81 -28.48 -7.06
C PHE A 80 6.29 -27.08 -6.70
N LEU A 81 5.72 -26.02 -7.28
CA LEU A 81 6.29 -24.68 -7.13
C LEU A 81 5.94 -24.00 -5.79
N THR A 82 5.05 -24.58 -4.98
CA THR A 82 4.69 -24.01 -3.66
C THR A 82 5.59 -24.51 -2.52
N GLY A 83 6.45 -25.50 -2.75
CA GLY A 83 7.27 -26.10 -1.69
C GLY A 83 6.45 -26.79 -0.59
N GLY A 84 5.24 -27.27 -0.91
CA GLY A 84 4.33 -27.93 0.05
C GLY A 84 3.45 -26.95 0.85
N MET A 85 3.47 -25.66 0.52
CA MET A 85 2.59 -24.66 1.12
C MET A 85 1.27 -24.54 0.34
N PRO A 86 0.16 -24.17 1.01
CA PRO A 86 -1.04 -23.73 0.31
C PRO A 86 -0.69 -22.57 -0.64
N PRO A 87 -1.27 -22.51 -1.85
CA PRO A 87 -0.91 -21.53 -2.86
C PRO A 87 -1.49 -20.11 -2.58
N ASP A 88 -1.78 -19.79 -1.30
CA ASP A 88 -2.26 -18.49 -0.84
C ASP A 88 -1.08 -17.66 -0.31
N ASP A 89 -0.65 -16.67 -1.08
CA ASP A 89 0.47 -15.77 -0.76
C ASP A 89 0.21 -14.95 0.52
N TYR A 90 -1.05 -14.81 0.93
CA TYR A 90 -1.52 -13.95 2.01
C TYR A 90 -2.01 -14.73 3.24
N ILE A 91 -1.82 -16.05 3.26
CA ILE A 91 -2.35 -16.93 4.31
C ILE A 91 -1.98 -16.48 5.74
N ARG A 92 -0.81 -15.84 5.92
CA ARG A 92 -0.32 -15.35 7.22
C ARG A 92 -0.79 -13.93 7.58
N CYS A 93 -1.44 -13.23 6.65
CA CYS A 93 -2.01 -11.91 6.91
C CYS A 93 -3.36 -12.00 7.63
N ASN A 94 -4.01 -13.18 7.62
CA ASN A 94 -5.33 -13.42 8.22
C ASN A 94 -6.34 -12.33 7.82
N ILE A 95 -6.38 -12.00 6.53
CA ILE A 95 -7.31 -10.99 5.98
C ILE A 95 -8.67 -11.67 5.80
N THR A 96 -9.70 -11.12 6.44
CA THR A 96 -11.07 -11.66 6.36
C THR A 96 -11.96 -10.79 5.46
N GLN A 97 -11.61 -9.51 5.32
CA GLN A 97 -12.32 -8.53 4.51
C GLN A 97 -11.35 -7.49 3.94
N LYS A 98 -11.75 -6.81 2.86
CA LYS A 98 -10.93 -5.78 2.21
C LYS A 98 -10.56 -4.63 3.16
N GLN A 99 -11.42 -4.32 4.12
CA GLN A 99 -11.19 -3.24 5.09
C GLN A 99 -9.99 -3.48 6.01
N ASP A 100 -9.59 -4.74 6.24
CA ASP A 100 -8.46 -5.08 7.11
C ASP A 100 -7.15 -4.46 6.61
N TRP A 101 -7.06 -4.09 5.33
CA TRP A 101 -5.92 -3.39 4.74
C TRP A 101 -5.63 -2.02 5.37
N ILE A 102 -6.64 -1.34 5.94
CA ILE A 102 -6.41 -0.09 6.68
C ILE A 102 -5.52 -0.33 7.89
N ASP A 103 -5.80 -1.37 8.67
CA ASP A 103 -5.04 -1.68 9.87
C ASP A 103 -3.71 -2.34 9.52
N LEU A 104 -3.70 -3.17 8.46
CA LEU A 104 -2.51 -3.91 8.05
C LEU A 104 -1.49 -3.05 7.30
N TYR A 105 -1.90 -1.93 6.71
CA TYR A 105 -1.03 -1.10 5.88
C TYR A 105 -1.18 0.41 6.10
N ALA A 106 -2.36 0.98 5.88
CA ALA A 106 -2.54 2.43 5.90
C ALA A 106 -2.30 3.05 7.28
N THR A 107 -2.48 2.29 8.36
CA THR A 107 -2.23 2.73 9.74
C THR A 107 -0.74 2.66 10.16
N PRO A 108 -0.02 1.54 9.95
CA PRO A 108 1.33 1.38 10.48
C PRO A 108 2.46 1.98 9.62
N TYR A 109 2.26 2.19 8.32
CA TYR A 109 3.33 2.62 7.41
C TYR A 109 3.28 4.11 7.11
N TYR A 110 4.46 4.73 7.16
CA TYR A 110 4.73 6.15 6.92
C TYR A 110 5.81 6.27 5.86
N PHE A 111 5.73 7.29 5.03
CA PHE A 111 6.60 7.47 3.86
C PHE A 111 7.13 8.89 3.85
N GLY A 112 8.45 9.02 3.98
CA GLY A 112 9.18 10.26 3.80
C GLY A 112 9.07 10.73 2.37
N CYS A 113 8.76 12.02 2.23
CA CYS A 113 8.54 12.63 0.94
C CYS A 113 9.29 13.95 0.86
N GLU A 114 9.85 14.18 -0.32
CA GLU A 114 10.35 15.47 -0.75
C GLU A 114 9.22 16.50 -0.75
N ALA A 115 9.61 17.76 -0.57
CA ALA A 115 8.69 18.89 -0.44
C ALA A 115 7.80 19.10 -1.66
N ASP A 116 8.43 19.21 -2.82
CA ASP A 116 7.85 19.57 -4.11
C ASP A 116 7.30 18.37 -4.91
N ASP A 117 7.37 17.15 -4.34
CA ASP A 117 6.83 15.96 -4.97
C ASP A 117 5.30 16.03 -5.09
N ARG A 118 4.82 16.28 -6.31
CA ARG A 118 3.40 16.28 -6.66
C ARG A 118 2.69 14.96 -6.36
N MET A 119 3.42 13.85 -6.32
CA MET A 119 2.85 12.54 -5.98
C MET A 119 2.38 12.46 -4.52
N ASN A 120 2.79 13.39 -3.65
CA ASN A 120 2.26 13.54 -2.30
C ASN A 120 0.73 13.66 -2.27
N ALA A 121 0.15 14.28 -3.29
CA ALA A 121 -1.30 14.46 -3.39
C ALA A 121 -2.08 13.14 -3.50
N VAL A 122 -1.46 12.09 -4.06
CA VAL A 122 -2.12 10.78 -4.23
C VAL A 122 -2.48 10.16 -2.87
N ALA A 123 -1.66 10.40 -1.84
CA ALA A 123 -1.87 9.88 -0.48
C ALA A 123 -3.17 10.36 0.17
N PHE A 124 -3.68 11.51 -0.27
CA PHE A 124 -4.90 12.15 0.24
C PHE A 124 -6.07 12.07 -0.77
N GLY A 125 -5.80 11.55 -1.97
CA GLY A 125 -6.68 11.63 -3.12
C GLY A 125 -7.85 10.64 -3.13
N LYS A 126 -8.75 10.82 -4.10
CA LYS A 126 -9.92 9.94 -4.35
C LYS A 126 -9.57 8.58 -4.94
N ALA A 127 -8.39 8.45 -5.53
CA ALA A 127 -7.95 7.22 -6.16
C ALA A 127 -7.62 6.11 -5.15
N MET A 128 -7.33 6.46 -3.89
CA MET A 128 -6.98 5.47 -2.88
C MET A 128 -8.17 4.57 -2.53
N PRO A 129 -8.03 3.23 -2.66
CA PRO A 129 -9.10 2.32 -2.34
C PRO A 129 -9.48 2.44 -0.86
N LEU A 130 -10.73 2.08 -0.56
CA LEU A 130 -11.31 2.14 0.79
C LEU A 130 -11.39 3.55 1.38
N GLY A 131 -11.14 4.60 0.58
CA GLY A 131 -11.00 5.96 1.07
C GLY A 131 -9.81 6.12 2.03
N ALA A 132 -8.82 5.22 1.94
CA ALA A 132 -7.64 5.26 2.79
C ALA A 132 -6.85 6.56 2.58
N ARG A 133 -6.30 7.11 3.66
CA ARG A 133 -5.25 8.13 3.61
C ARG A 133 -3.93 7.44 3.93
N ILE A 134 -2.92 7.59 3.08
CA ILE A 134 -1.59 7.02 3.32
C ILE A 134 -0.73 8.06 4.03
N ASN A 135 0.07 7.65 5.03
CA ASN A 135 0.79 8.59 5.88
C ASN A 135 2.04 9.15 5.19
N ALA A 136 1.87 10.18 4.37
CA ALA A 136 2.97 11.00 3.86
C ALA A 136 3.55 11.83 5.01
N ILE A 137 4.88 11.85 5.17
CA ILE A 137 5.58 12.74 6.11
C ILE A 137 6.56 13.61 5.34
N TYR A 138 6.50 14.91 5.60
CA TYR A 138 7.41 15.89 5.02
C TYR A 138 8.86 15.64 5.48
N SER A 139 9.79 15.69 4.53
CA SER A 139 11.23 15.77 4.75
C SER A 139 11.78 16.92 3.92
N SER A 140 12.65 17.73 4.52
CA SER A 140 13.25 18.89 3.84
C SER A 140 14.55 18.59 3.10
N ASP A 141 15.13 17.41 3.35
CA ASP A 141 16.44 16.95 2.88
C ASP A 141 17.57 18.02 2.85
N ILE A 142 17.57 18.92 3.84
CA ILE A 142 18.53 20.02 3.90
C ILE A 142 19.93 19.44 4.11
N GLY A 143 20.80 19.67 3.14
CA GLY A 143 22.14 19.10 3.08
C GLY A 143 22.36 18.17 1.88
N HIS A 144 21.29 17.79 1.18
CA HIS A 144 21.36 17.14 -0.12
C HIS A 144 21.67 18.16 -1.24
N PHE A 145 22.16 17.68 -2.38
CA PHE A 145 22.69 18.51 -3.46
C PHE A 145 21.61 19.20 -4.32
N ASP A 146 20.37 18.73 -4.25
CA ASP A 146 19.19 19.28 -4.92
C ASP A 146 18.54 20.44 -4.13
N VAL A 147 18.75 20.51 -2.82
CA VAL A 147 18.32 21.64 -1.98
C VAL A 147 19.33 22.79 -2.08
N VAL A 148 19.16 23.64 -3.09
CA VAL A 148 20.07 24.78 -3.36
C VAL A 148 19.93 25.89 -2.31
N ASP A 149 18.72 26.13 -1.80
CA ASP A 149 18.43 27.10 -0.75
C ASP A 149 17.61 26.45 0.37
N MET A 150 18.12 26.49 1.60
CA MET A 150 17.47 25.88 2.77
C MET A 150 16.12 26.52 3.12
N ARG A 151 15.77 27.67 2.52
CA ARG A 151 14.52 28.40 2.77
C ARG A 151 13.37 27.91 1.92
N ASP A 152 13.64 27.20 0.83
CA ASP A 152 12.67 26.88 -0.21
C ASP A 152 11.82 25.63 0.07
N PRO A 153 12.32 24.54 0.71
CA PRO A 153 11.56 23.29 0.82
C PRO A 153 10.18 23.43 1.47
N LEU A 154 10.05 24.20 2.56
CA LEU A 154 8.74 24.32 3.21
C LEU A 154 7.75 25.18 2.40
N PRO A 155 8.14 26.35 1.84
CA PRO A 155 7.34 27.07 0.85
C PRO A 155 6.92 26.21 -0.34
N GLU A 156 7.84 25.47 -0.96
CA GLU A 156 7.55 24.61 -2.11
C GLU A 156 6.55 23.52 -1.78
N ALA A 157 6.63 22.91 -0.59
CA ALA A 157 5.62 21.96 -0.13
C ALA A 157 4.22 22.57 -0.04
N PHE A 158 4.11 23.87 0.25
CA PHE A 158 2.82 24.57 0.33
C PHE A 158 2.23 24.86 -1.06
N GLU A 159 3.03 24.85 -2.13
CA GLU A 159 2.53 25.02 -3.50
C GLU A 159 1.52 23.91 -3.88
N LEU A 160 1.62 22.71 -3.28
CA LEU A 160 0.60 21.66 -3.44
C LEU A 160 -0.80 22.10 -2.99
N VAL A 161 -0.88 23.01 -2.02
CA VAL A 161 -2.15 23.63 -1.58
C VAL A 161 -2.56 24.74 -2.56
N GLU A 162 -1.62 25.61 -2.93
CA GLU A 162 -1.89 26.75 -3.82
C GLU A 162 -2.35 26.30 -5.21
N ASP A 163 -1.75 25.23 -5.74
CA ASP A 163 -2.11 24.58 -7.00
C ASP A 163 -3.38 23.71 -6.89
N GLY A 164 -3.93 23.55 -5.68
CA GLY A 164 -5.17 22.81 -5.43
C GLY A 164 -5.03 21.29 -5.53
N HIS A 165 -3.83 20.75 -5.36
CA HIS A 165 -3.58 19.30 -5.34
C HIS A 165 -4.00 18.65 -4.02
N ILE A 166 -3.80 19.36 -2.90
CA ILE A 166 -4.22 18.93 -1.56
C ILE A 166 -4.92 20.08 -0.82
N THR A 167 -5.67 19.76 0.22
CA THR A 167 -6.29 20.79 1.08
C THR A 167 -5.32 21.26 2.17
N GLU A 168 -5.59 22.41 2.80
CA GLU A 168 -4.83 22.86 3.98
C GLU A 168 -4.85 21.82 5.12
N SER A 169 -5.94 21.06 5.27
CA SER A 169 -6.03 19.98 6.26
C SER A 169 -5.10 18.81 5.92
N ASP A 170 -4.97 18.49 4.64
CA ASP A 170 -4.04 17.45 4.17
C ASP A 170 -2.59 17.90 4.35
N PHE A 171 -2.30 19.17 4.03
CA PHE A 171 -0.99 19.77 4.26
C PHE A 171 -0.61 19.74 5.74
N HIS A 172 -1.54 20.09 6.65
CA HIS A 172 -1.31 19.98 8.09
C HIS A 172 -0.94 18.54 8.50
N ASP A 173 -1.61 17.52 7.94
CA ASP A 173 -1.25 16.13 8.20
C ASP A 173 0.13 15.77 7.62
N PHE A 174 0.46 16.26 6.43
CA PHE A 174 1.73 16.02 5.74
C PHE A 174 2.93 16.60 6.52
N VAL A 175 2.87 17.87 6.92
CA VAL A 175 4.01 18.56 7.57
C VAL A 175 4.07 18.40 9.09
N PHE A 176 2.98 17.96 9.72
CA PHE A 176 2.91 17.87 11.19
C PHE A 176 2.19 16.63 11.68
N GLY A 177 0.94 16.40 11.26
CA GLY A 177 0.07 15.42 11.90
C GLY A 177 0.59 13.98 11.83
N ASN A 178 1.07 13.55 10.66
CA ASN A 178 1.58 12.21 10.45
C ASN A 178 2.88 11.97 11.21
N ALA A 179 3.78 12.96 11.27
CA ALA A 179 4.98 12.87 12.10
C ALA A 179 4.64 12.76 13.59
N VAL A 180 3.66 13.54 14.08
CA VAL A 180 3.19 13.42 15.47
C VAL A 180 2.63 12.03 15.76
N ARG A 181 1.83 11.47 14.85
CA ARG A 181 1.27 10.12 15.00
C ARG A 181 2.34 9.04 14.99
N LEU A 182 3.31 9.13 14.08
CA LEU A 182 4.44 8.20 13.97
C LEU A 182 5.21 8.12 15.30
N TRP A 183 5.74 9.25 15.76
CA TRP A 183 6.61 9.28 16.93
C TRP A 183 5.84 9.19 18.24
N GLY A 184 4.67 9.84 18.31
CA GLY A 184 3.81 9.87 19.49
C GLY A 184 3.15 8.53 19.81
N THR A 185 2.89 7.68 18.80
CA THR A 185 2.41 6.30 19.04
C THR A 185 3.48 5.46 19.73
N GLN A 186 4.74 5.58 19.31
CA GLN A 186 5.84 4.81 19.89
C GLN A 186 6.27 5.35 21.26
N ASN A 187 6.25 6.67 21.43
CA ASN A 187 6.59 7.34 22.67
C ASN A 187 5.64 8.52 22.90
N PRO A 188 4.63 8.39 23.79
CA PRO A 188 3.68 9.47 24.08
C PRO A 188 4.31 10.77 24.58
N ARG A 189 5.55 10.72 25.08
CA ARG A 189 6.30 11.87 25.59
C ARG A 189 7.29 12.45 24.58
N PHE A 190 7.31 11.96 23.34
CA PHE A 190 8.33 12.32 22.34
C PHE A 190 8.47 13.83 22.13
N PHE A 191 7.35 14.56 22.16
CA PHE A 191 7.32 16.00 21.92
C PHE A 191 7.35 16.85 23.20
N GLU A 192 7.48 16.25 24.39
CA GLU A 192 7.55 17.01 25.65
C GLU A 192 8.77 17.94 25.65
N GLY A 193 8.58 19.19 26.10
CA GLY A 193 9.64 20.20 26.12
C GLY A 193 9.92 20.87 24.76
N THR A 194 9.23 20.47 23.69
CA THR A 194 9.32 21.15 22.38
C THR A 194 8.32 22.30 22.26
N ALA A 195 8.52 23.18 21.27
CA ALA A 195 7.59 24.27 20.98
C ALA A 195 6.19 23.80 20.54
N VAL A 196 6.08 22.55 20.06
CA VAL A 196 4.82 21.95 19.56
C VAL A 196 4.19 20.97 20.53
N ALA A 197 4.68 20.89 21.78
CA ALA A 197 4.25 19.89 22.75
C ALA A 197 2.73 19.91 23.00
N LYS A 198 2.14 21.10 23.06
CA LYS A 198 0.71 21.30 23.32
C LYS A 198 -0.14 20.81 22.15
N GLU A 199 0.24 21.18 20.94
CA GLU A 199 -0.43 20.84 19.68
C GLU A 199 -0.32 19.34 19.41
N ALA A 200 0.87 18.75 19.61
CA ALA A 200 1.09 17.32 19.47
C ALA A 200 0.23 16.53 20.46
N ALA A 201 0.19 16.93 21.74
CA ALA A 201 -0.66 16.30 22.74
C ALA A 201 -2.16 16.44 22.41
N ALA A 202 -2.58 17.57 21.86
CA ALA A 202 -3.96 17.78 21.43
C ALA A 202 -4.33 16.86 20.25
N LEU A 203 -3.44 16.70 19.28
CA LEU A 203 -3.62 15.82 18.13
C LEU A 203 -3.71 14.35 18.55
N MET A 204 -2.80 13.89 19.42
CA MET A 204 -2.83 12.51 19.93
C MET A 204 -4.12 12.18 20.70
N LYS A 205 -4.75 13.16 21.37
CA LYS A 205 -6.05 12.97 22.04
C LYS A 205 -7.23 12.86 21.07
N ARG A 206 -7.15 13.51 19.90
CA ARG A 206 -8.21 13.45 18.87
C ARG A 206 -8.23 12.12 18.11
N GLY A 207 -7.10 11.40 18.10
CA GLY A 207 -6.93 10.18 17.31
C GLY A 207 -6.61 10.48 15.84
N ALA A 208 -6.22 9.44 15.09
CA ALA A 208 -5.87 9.56 13.69
C ALA A 208 -7.12 9.44 12.78
N PRO A 209 -7.34 10.35 11.82
CA PRO A 209 -8.27 10.09 10.74
C PRO A 209 -7.65 9.04 9.80
N SER A 210 -8.14 7.80 9.84
CA SER A 210 -7.65 6.71 8.95
C SER A 210 -8.38 6.64 7.61
N LEU A 211 -9.48 7.39 7.48
CA LEU A 211 -10.32 7.43 6.29
C LEU A 211 -10.52 8.87 5.87
N ARG A 212 -10.58 9.11 4.56
CA ARG A 212 -11.06 10.40 4.07
C ARG A 212 -12.52 10.54 4.47
N ASP A 213 -12.87 11.71 5.00
CA ASP A 213 -14.27 12.08 5.12
C ASP A 213 -14.94 11.94 3.75
N ALA A 214 -16.09 11.26 3.74
CA ALA A 214 -16.96 11.22 2.57
C ALA A 214 -17.45 12.66 2.33
N ALA A 215 -16.68 13.42 1.55
CA ALA A 215 -17.06 14.76 1.15
C ALA A 215 -18.47 14.70 0.52
N ARG A 216 -19.39 15.46 1.12
CA ARG A 216 -20.71 15.81 0.57
C ARG A 216 -20.59 16.42 -0.81
#